data_AF-X2CDD3-F1
#
_entry.id   AF-X2CDD3-F1
#
_cell.length_a   1.000
_cell.length_b   1.000
_cell.length_c   1.000
_cell.angle_alpha   90.00
_cell.angle_beta   90.00
_cell.angle_gamma   90.00
#
_symmetry.space_group_name_H-M   'P 1'
#
loop_
_entity.id
_entity.type
_entity.pdbx_description
1 polymer ?
#
loop_
_entity_poly.entity_id
_entity_poly.type
_entity_poly.pdbx_seq_one_letter_code
_entity_poly.pdbx_strand_id
1 'polypeptide(L)'
;VAEEDIKNCENGIFKEDEKLKCYMFCLMEEANLADDDGVVDYEMMVSIIPEQYTDRVTKMIFACRHLDTPEKSKCQRAFDVHKCSYSKDPEFYFLF
;
A
#
# COMPACT_ATOMS: atom_id res chain seq x y z
N VAL A 1 1.82 9.46 12.64
CA VAL A 1 0.44 8.91 12.64
C VAL A 1 0.21 8.23 13.98
N ALA A 2 -1.03 8.15 14.47
CA ALA A 2 -1.29 7.42 15.71
C ALA A 2 -1.15 5.91 15.47
N GLU A 3 -0.46 5.18 16.34
CA GLU A 3 -0.25 3.73 16.18
C GLU A 3 -1.57 2.95 16.09
N GLU A 4 -2.61 3.42 16.78
CA GLU A 4 -3.96 2.85 16.70
C GLU A 4 -4.54 2.95 15.28
N ASP A 5 -4.37 4.09 14.60
CA ASP A 5 -4.85 4.28 13.23
C ASP A 5 -4.14 3.33 12.24
N ILE A 6 -2.87 2.99 12.50
CA ILE A 6 -2.09 2.03 11.70
C ILE A 6 -2.60 0.60 11.93
N LYS A 7 -2.71 0.17 13.19
CA LYS A 7 -3.22 -1.17 13.55
C LYS A 7 -4.67 -1.39 13.09
N ASN A 8 -5.46 -0.34 13.09
CA ASN A 8 -6.84 -0.37 12.59
C ASN A 8 -6.94 -0.74 11.10
N CYS A 9 -5.91 -0.46 10.30
CA CYS A 9 -5.88 -0.85 8.88
C CYS A 9 -5.88 -2.38 8.70
N GLU A 10 -5.25 -3.14 9.61
CA GLU A 10 -5.29 -4.61 9.61
C GLU A 10 -6.69 -5.16 9.94
N ASN A 11 -7.52 -4.36 10.60
CA ASN A 11 -8.92 -4.66 10.88
C ASN A 11 -9.88 -4.11 9.81
N GLY A 12 -9.35 -3.59 8.70
CA GLY A 12 -10.16 -3.00 7.62
C GLY A 12 -10.70 -1.61 7.92
N ILE A 13 -10.23 -0.97 8.99
CA ILE A 13 -10.64 0.37 9.40
C ILE A 13 -9.63 1.37 8.84
N PHE A 14 -9.91 1.85 7.63
CA PHE A 14 -9.11 2.85 6.93
C PHE A 14 -9.66 4.25 7.19
N LYS A 15 -9.08 4.96 8.16
CA LYS A 15 -9.45 6.34 8.48
C LYS A 15 -9.08 7.26 7.32
N GLU A 16 -10.02 8.09 6.89
CA GLU A 16 -9.81 9.10 5.84
C GLU A 16 -9.00 10.31 6.39
N ASP A 17 -7.83 10.05 6.95
CA ASP A 17 -6.93 11.04 7.56
C ASP A 17 -5.70 11.26 6.66
N GLU A 18 -5.38 12.52 6.36
CA GLU A 18 -4.28 12.86 5.45
C GLU A 18 -2.92 12.37 5.96
N LYS A 19 -2.70 12.38 7.28
CA LYS A 19 -1.43 11.89 7.84
C LYS A 19 -1.31 10.38 7.65
N LEU A 20 -2.40 9.62 7.83
CA LEU A 20 -2.41 8.17 7.58
C LEU A 20 -2.15 7.87 6.10
N LYS A 21 -2.80 8.60 5.19
CA LYS A 21 -2.59 8.46 3.74
C LYS A 21 -1.14 8.69 3.36
N CYS A 22 -0.56 9.80 3.83
CA CYS A 22 0.83 10.13 3.53
C CYS A 22 1.82 9.20 4.22
N TYR A 23 1.47 8.63 5.38
CA TYR A 23 2.28 7.62 6.02
C TYR A 23 2.41 6.35 5.19
N MET A 24 1.32 5.86 4.59
CA MET A 24 1.37 4.72 3.67
C MET A 24 2.32 4.98 2.49
N PHE A 25 2.25 6.18 1.89
CA PHE A 25 3.18 6.56 0.83
C PHE A 25 4.63 6.65 1.35
N CYS A 26 4.84 7.25 2.51
CA CYS A 26 6.15 7.39 3.14
C CYS A 26 6.83 6.03 3.36
N LEU A 27 6.09 4.99 3.74
CA LEU A 27 6.66 3.64 3.85
C LEU A 27 7.21 3.11 2.52
N MET A 28 6.52 3.38 1.42
CA MET A 28 6.98 2.98 0.08
C MET A 28 8.21 3.79 -0.35
N GLU A 29 8.24 5.08 -0.02
CA GLU A 29 9.38 5.97 -0.27
C GLU A 29 10.63 5.54 0.52
N GLU A 30 10.49 5.29 1.82
CA GLU A 30 11.59 4.80 2.68
C GLU A 30 12.10 3.42 2.24
N ALA A 31 11.23 2.58 1.67
CA ALA A 31 11.60 1.30 1.06
C ALA A 31 12.29 1.46 -0.31
N ASN A 32 12.48 2.69 -0.80
CA ASN A 32 12.96 3.00 -2.16
C ASN A 32 12.11 2.34 -3.26
N LEU A 33 10.80 2.25 -3.04
CA LEU A 33 9.84 1.70 -3.98
C LEU A 33 9.06 2.79 -4.73
N ALA A 34 9.29 4.06 -4.44
CA ALA A 34 8.68 5.18 -5.14
C ALA A 34 9.73 6.01 -5.88
N ASP A 35 9.40 6.50 -7.07
CA ASP A 35 10.24 7.41 -7.84
C ASP A 35 10.04 8.89 -7.43
N ASP A 36 10.77 9.80 -8.09
CA ASP A 36 10.71 11.25 -7.84
C ASP A 36 9.29 11.83 -8.07
N ASP A 37 8.53 11.22 -8.98
CA ASP A 37 7.14 11.56 -9.29
C ASP A 37 6.13 10.88 -8.33
N GLY A 38 6.64 10.09 -7.39
CA GLY A 38 5.89 9.34 -6.37
C GLY A 38 5.00 8.27 -6.95
N VAL A 39 5.38 7.71 -8.08
CA VAL A 39 4.80 6.49 -8.64
C VAL A 39 5.51 5.31 -7.99
N VAL A 40 4.72 4.33 -7.53
CA VAL A 40 5.27 3.16 -6.85
C VAL A 40 5.65 2.08 -7.86
N ASP A 41 6.86 1.55 -7.77
CA ASP A 41 7.32 0.38 -8.51
C ASP A 41 6.80 -0.91 -7.85
N TYR A 42 5.60 -1.31 -8.26
CA TYR A 42 4.96 -2.53 -7.78
C TYR A 42 5.67 -3.81 -8.24
N GLU A 43 6.42 -3.78 -9.33
CA GLU A 43 7.21 -4.93 -9.80
C GLU A 43 8.39 -5.15 -8.85
N MET A 44 9.09 -4.07 -8.48
CA MET A 44 10.13 -4.11 -7.46
C MET A 44 9.57 -4.53 -6.10
N MET A 45 8.40 -4.01 -5.70
CA MET A 45 7.73 -4.40 -4.46
C MET A 45 7.47 -5.90 -4.36
N VAL A 46 6.98 -6.55 -5.43
CA VAL A 46 6.75 -8.00 -5.40
C VAL A 46 8.05 -8.81 -5.47
N SER A 47 9.10 -8.26 -6.08
CA SER A 47 10.40 -8.93 -6.22
C SER A 47 11.14 -9.13 -4.90
N ILE A 48 10.87 -8.30 -3.89
CA ILE A 48 11.48 -8.40 -2.54
C ILE A 48 10.71 -9.35 -1.61
N ILE A 49 9.54 -9.85 -2.04
CA ILE A 49 8.72 -10.76 -1.23
C ILE A 49 9.32 -12.18 -1.29
N PRO A 50 9.43 -12.89 -0.15
CA PRO A 50 9.88 -14.28 -0.13
C PRO A 50 9.05 -15.18 -1.07
N GLU A 51 9.72 -16.08 -1.79
CA GLU A 51 9.10 -16.93 -2.84
C GLU A 51 7.82 -17.64 -2.40
N GLN A 52 7.76 -18.08 -1.15
CA GLN A 52 6.59 -18.76 -0.57
C GLN A 52 5.31 -17.90 -0.53
N TYR A 53 5.44 -16.57 -0.62
CA TYR A 53 4.34 -15.61 -0.58
C TYR A 53 4.21 -14.80 -1.87
N THR A 54 5.20 -14.84 -2.77
CA THR A 54 5.24 -14.00 -3.98
C THR A 54 3.98 -14.13 -4.83
N ASP A 55 3.46 -15.34 -5.11
CA ASP A 55 2.24 -15.51 -5.90
C ASP A 55 1.01 -14.87 -5.24
N ARG A 56 0.87 -15.04 -3.91
CA ARG A 56 -0.23 -14.46 -3.12
C ARG A 56 -0.16 -12.94 -3.12
N VAL A 57 1.01 -12.36 -2.81
CA VAL A 57 1.22 -10.91 -2.77
C VAL A 57 1.08 -10.30 -4.17
N THR A 58 1.62 -10.96 -5.20
CA THR A 58 1.51 -10.47 -6.58
C THR A 58 0.04 -10.35 -7.00
N LYS A 59 -0.78 -11.38 -6.73
CA LYS A 59 -2.22 -11.33 -7.02
C LYS A 59 -2.93 -10.20 -6.26
N MET A 60 -2.59 -10.00 -4.99
CA MET A 60 -3.16 -8.93 -4.16
C MET A 60 -2.81 -7.54 -4.71
N ILE A 61 -1.51 -7.26 -4.88
CA ILE A 61 -1.01 -5.94 -5.30
C ILE A 61 -1.39 -5.63 -6.75
N PHE A 62 -1.22 -6.57 -7.68
CA PHE A 62 -1.45 -6.31 -9.10
C PHE A 62 -2.94 -6.14 -9.41
N ALA A 63 -3.83 -6.71 -8.59
CA ALA A 63 -5.24 -6.44 -8.66
C ALA A 63 -5.60 -4.98 -8.26
N CYS A 64 -4.69 -4.24 -7.63
CA CYS A 64 -4.95 -2.92 -7.05
C CYS A 64 -4.06 -1.80 -7.62
N ARG A 65 -2.89 -2.11 -8.21
CA ARG A 65 -1.94 -1.12 -8.73
C ARG A 65 -2.51 -0.11 -9.74
N HIS A 66 -3.60 -0.48 -10.42
CA HIS A 66 -4.31 0.39 -11.35
C HIS A 66 -4.96 1.61 -10.68
N LEU A 67 -5.04 1.64 -9.35
CA LEU A 67 -5.53 2.77 -8.55
C LEU A 67 -4.45 3.85 -8.32
N ASP A 68 -3.18 3.55 -8.59
CA ASP A 68 -2.09 4.54 -8.57
C ASP A 68 -2.14 5.41 -9.84
N THR A 69 -3.16 6.26 -9.89
CA THR A 69 -3.45 7.12 -11.05
C THR A 69 -2.95 8.54 -10.84
N PRO A 70 -2.30 9.19 -11.82
CA PRO A 70 -1.67 10.51 -11.65
C PRO A 70 -2.64 11.65 -11.30
N GLU A 71 -3.96 11.44 -11.41
CA GLU A 71 -5.02 12.40 -11.09
C GLU A 71 -5.14 12.72 -9.59
N LYS A 72 -4.59 11.89 -8.72
CA LYS A 72 -4.67 12.02 -7.25
C LYS A 72 -3.31 12.32 -6.64
N SER A 73 -3.31 12.86 -5.42
CA SER A 73 -2.08 13.05 -4.64
C SER A 73 -1.39 11.71 -4.35
N LYS A 74 -0.06 11.71 -4.25
CA LYS A 74 0.75 10.53 -3.92
C LYS A 74 0.21 9.77 -2.69
N CYS A 75 -0.15 10.51 -1.65
CA CYS A 75 -0.75 9.98 -0.43
C CYS A 75 -2.10 9.29 -0.66
N GLN A 76 -3.00 9.91 -1.44
CA GLN A 76 -4.31 9.32 -1.73
C GLN A 76 -4.19 8.06 -2.59
N ARG A 77 -3.28 8.06 -3.57
CA ARG A 77 -3.02 6.89 -4.43
C ARG A 77 -2.53 5.70 -3.62
N ALA A 78 -1.55 5.91 -2.75
CA ALA A 78 -1.06 4.87 -1.84
C ALA A 78 -2.20 4.32 -0.97
N PHE A 79 -3.00 5.20 -0.37
CA PHE A 79 -4.13 4.80 0.46
C PHE A 79 -5.17 3.96 -0.31
N ASP A 80 -5.51 4.34 -1.54
CA ASP A 80 -6.47 3.60 -2.37
C ASP A 80 -5.96 2.19 -2.69
N VAL A 81 -4.66 2.06 -2.98
CA VAL A 81 -4.02 0.77 -3.24
C VAL A 81 -3.97 -0.10 -1.98
N HIS A 82 -3.65 0.47 -0.82
CA HIS A 82 -3.66 -0.24 0.46
C HIS A 82 -5.06 -0.74 0.84
N LYS A 83 -6.06 0.13 0.75
CA LYS A 83 -7.47 -0.23 1.00
C LYS A 83 -7.97 -1.31 0.04
N CYS A 84 -7.59 -1.23 -1.23
CA CYS A 84 -7.88 -2.29 -2.19
C CYS A 84 -7.16 -3.60 -1.85
N SER A 85 -5.87 -3.54 -1.48
CA SER A 85 -5.06 -4.72 -1.14
C SER A 85 -5.67 -5.49 0.03
N TYR A 86 -6.09 -4.77 1.08
CA TYR A 86 -6.85 -5.35 2.19
C TYR A 86 -8.14 -6.05 1.70
N SER A 87 -8.89 -5.42 0.79
CA SER A 87 -10.12 -6.04 0.25
C SER A 87 -9.88 -7.33 -0.56
N LYS A 88 -8.67 -7.50 -1.10
CA LYS A 88 -8.29 -8.69 -1.88
C LYS A 88 -7.81 -9.82 -1.00
N ASP A 89 -7.07 -9.50 0.06
CA ASP A 89 -6.50 -10.50 0.95
C ASP A 89 -6.34 -9.97 2.39
N PRO A 90 -7.45 -9.86 3.15
CA PRO A 90 -7.43 -9.27 4.48
C PRO A 90 -6.63 -10.11 5.48
N GLU A 91 -6.48 -11.42 5.24
CA GLU A 91 -5.70 -12.31 6.11
C GLU A 91 -4.18 -12.14 5.94
N PHE A 92 -3.73 -11.60 4.81
CA PHE A 92 -2.31 -11.40 4.51
C PHE A 92 -1.90 -9.92 4.48
N TYR A 93 -2.86 -9.01 4.53
CA TYR A 93 -2.60 -7.57 4.55
C TYR A 93 -2.05 -7.13 5.92
N PHE A 94 -0.94 -6.39 5.90
CA PHE A 94 -0.37 -5.73 7.06
C PHE A 94 0.13 -4.33 6.66
N LEU A 95 0.20 -3.42 7.63
CA LEU A 95 0.76 -2.07 7.46
C LEU A 95 1.78 -1.84 8.58
N PHE A 96 3.04 -1.64 8.19
CA PHE A 96 4.14 -1.38 9.14
C PHE A 96 4.03 -0.02 9.83
#